data_AF-A0A1L9S3V4-F1
#
_entry.id   AF-A0A1L9S3V4-F1
#
_cell.length_a   1.000
_cell.length_b   1.000
_cell.length_c   1.000
_cell.angle_alpha   90.00
_cell.angle_beta   90.00
_cell.angle_gamma   90.00
#
_symmetry.space_group_name_H-M   'P 1'
#
loop_
_entity.id
_entity.type
_entity.pdbx_description
1 polymer ?
#
loop_
_entity_poly.entity_id
_entity_poly.type
_entity_poly.pdbx_seq_one_letter_code
_entity_poly.pdbx_strand_id
1 'polypeptide(L)'
;RATQDIDIVVLRGTTATARAMLRSSPDFCVDPRTNHTTYTGGTPVDIEILTPPFMFQEAFDEATGVVSVEGVSVLKPALLLNAKCGSVGCRSSEGKRRSDALDVLFLLRFCVAHPEYLPKIGEVPNATGELVGALVEVYGGEEEWVAAGYDLKKGCFIRE
;
A
#
# COMPACT_ATOMS: atom_id res chain seq x y z
N ARG A 1 -3.60 13.67 -3.62
CA ARG A 1 -3.29 13.79 -2.17
C ARG A 1 -1.79 13.95 -2.01
N ALA A 2 -1.31 14.77 -1.08
CA ALA A 2 0.11 14.87 -0.76
C ALA A 2 0.45 13.95 0.44
N THR A 3 1.69 13.47 0.50
CA THR A 3 2.25 12.72 1.63
C THR A 3 3.56 13.37 2.06
N GLN A 4 3.98 13.16 3.31
CA GLN A 4 5.17 13.80 3.89
C GLN A 4 6.36 12.83 4.00
N ASP A 5 6.11 11.57 3.72
CA ASP A 5 6.96 10.41 3.90
C ASP A 5 6.88 9.48 2.67
N ILE A 6 7.96 8.74 2.43
CA ILE A 6 8.04 7.70 1.40
C ILE A 6 8.31 6.37 2.08
N ASP A 7 7.32 5.47 1.98
CA ASP A 7 7.47 4.08 2.36
C ASP A 7 8.09 3.28 1.22
N ILE A 8 9.19 2.58 1.50
CA ILE A 8 9.82 1.66 0.55
C ILE A 8 9.78 0.23 1.07
N VAL A 9 9.45 -0.68 0.17
CA VAL A 9 9.65 -2.12 0.36
C VAL A 9 10.91 -2.55 -0.38
N VAL A 10 11.61 -3.53 0.18
CA VAL A 10 12.84 -4.07 -0.39
C VAL A 10 12.73 -5.58 -0.44
N LEU A 11 13.52 -6.20 -1.32
CA LEU A 11 13.54 -7.65 -1.43
C LEU A 11 13.88 -8.30 -0.09
N ARG A 12 13.22 -9.41 0.22
CA ARG A 12 13.43 -10.14 1.46
C ARG A 12 14.91 -10.46 1.65
N GLY A 13 15.42 -10.21 2.85
CA GLY A 13 16.83 -10.41 3.19
C GLY A 13 17.78 -9.30 2.73
N THR A 14 17.31 -8.29 1.98
CA THR A 14 18.16 -7.21 1.46
C THR A 14 18.10 -5.91 2.28
N THR A 15 17.34 -5.88 3.37
CA THR A 15 17.18 -4.70 4.23
C THR A 15 18.49 -4.10 4.69
N ALA A 16 19.45 -4.93 5.11
CA ALA A 16 20.75 -4.46 5.56
C ALA A 16 21.52 -3.77 4.42
N THR A 17 21.47 -4.36 3.22
CA THR A 17 22.06 -3.79 2.00
C THR A 17 21.39 -2.47 1.62
N ALA A 18 20.05 -2.40 1.64
CA ALA A 18 19.31 -1.16 1.38
C ALA A 18 19.69 -0.03 2.35
N ARG A 19 19.78 -0.34 3.64
CA ARG A 19 20.25 0.63 4.65
C ARG A 19 21.70 1.05 4.42
N ALA A 20 22.57 0.14 4.01
CA ALA A 20 23.96 0.47 3.68
C ALA A 20 24.04 1.42 2.47
N MET A 21 23.23 1.20 1.43
CA MET A 21 23.14 2.09 0.28
C MET A 21 22.69 3.50 0.70
N LEU A 22 21.63 3.62 1.49
CA LEU A 22 21.15 4.91 1.99
C LEU A 22 22.24 5.64 2.79
N ARG A 23 22.93 4.95 3.71
CA ARG A 23 24.02 5.55 4.50
C ARG A 23 25.23 5.97 3.66
N SER A 24 25.47 5.30 2.54
CA SER A 24 26.62 5.60 1.68
C SER A 24 26.40 6.81 0.77
N SER A 25 25.15 7.23 0.59
CA SER A 25 24.79 8.37 -0.24
C SER A 25 24.84 9.67 0.55
N PRO A 26 25.44 10.75 0.00
CA PRO A 26 25.46 12.06 0.64
C PRO A 26 24.08 12.74 0.66
N ASP A 27 23.13 12.25 -0.14
CA ASP A 27 21.79 12.83 -0.25
C ASP A 27 20.84 12.36 0.86
N PHE A 28 21.32 11.51 1.77
CA PHE A 28 20.51 11.00 2.88
C PHE A 28 21.21 11.23 4.23
N CYS A 29 20.43 11.69 5.19
CA CYS A 29 20.81 11.68 6.60
C CYS A 29 20.19 10.45 7.27
N VAL A 30 21.02 9.58 7.83
CA VAL A 30 20.57 8.37 8.53
C VAL A 30 21.01 8.43 9.99
N ASP A 31 20.05 8.47 10.92
CA ASP A 31 20.33 8.41 12.35
C ASP A 31 20.94 7.04 12.70
N PRO A 32 22.15 6.98 13.28
CA PRO A 32 22.86 5.73 13.53
C PRO A 32 22.21 4.86 14.62
N ARG A 33 21.38 5.44 15.48
CA ARG A 33 20.71 4.76 16.59
C ARG A 33 19.33 4.26 16.20
N THR A 34 18.56 5.09 15.50
CA THR A 34 17.16 4.78 15.16
C THR A 34 17.00 4.25 13.74
N ASN A 35 17.99 4.43 12.86
CA ASN A 35 17.89 4.23 11.41
C ASN A 35 16.83 5.10 10.73
N HIS A 36 16.33 6.13 11.43
CA HIS A 36 15.49 7.14 10.81
C HIS A 36 16.27 7.78 9.67
N THR A 37 15.66 7.79 8.48
CA THR A 37 16.30 8.24 7.26
C THR A 37 15.52 9.40 6.69
N THR A 38 16.22 10.48 6.37
CA THR A 38 15.65 11.66 5.72
C THR A 38 16.45 11.94 4.45
N TYR A 39 15.77 12.11 3.33
CA TYR A 39 16.38 12.64 2.10
C TYR A 39 16.67 14.13 2.28
N THR A 40 17.90 14.56 1.98
CA THR A 40 18.38 15.94 2.16
C THR A 40 18.90 16.58 0.87
N GLY A 41 18.84 15.88 -0.27
CA GLY A 41 19.24 16.42 -1.59
C GLY A 41 18.26 17.46 -2.18
N GLY A 42 17.27 17.91 -1.41
CA GLY A 42 16.22 18.85 -1.82
C GLY A 42 15.33 19.23 -0.63
N THR A 43 14.02 19.37 -0.87
CA THR A 43 13.05 19.47 0.24
C THR A 43 13.14 18.20 1.10
N PRO A 44 13.33 18.32 2.43
CA PRO A 44 13.45 17.14 3.29
C PRO A 44 12.21 16.26 3.24
N VAL A 45 12.42 14.95 3.08
CA VAL A 45 11.37 13.92 3.07
C VAL A 45 11.84 12.72 3.88
N ASP A 46 10.98 12.23 4.75
CA ASP A 46 11.27 11.04 5.56
C ASP A 46 11.11 9.77 4.72
N ILE A 47 12.05 8.84 4.87
CA ILE A 47 12.07 7.56 4.17
C ILE A 47 11.98 6.42 5.19
N GLU A 48 10.99 5.55 5.02
CA GLU A 48 10.81 4.37 5.88
C GLU A 48 10.99 3.09 5.06
N ILE A 49 11.87 2.18 5.53
CA ILE A 49 11.96 0.83 4.98
C ILE A 49 11.07 -0.11 5.80
N LEU A 50 9.99 -0.61 5.18
CA LEU A 50 8.99 -1.44 5.84
C LEU A 50 9.55 -2.84 6.23
N THR A 51 10.16 -2.97 7.42
CA THR A 51 10.86 -4.20 7.87
C THR A 51 10.82 -4.42 9.41
N PRO A 52 10.36 -5.57 9.94
CA PRO A 52 9.59 -6.63 9.29
C PRO A 52 8.13 -6.20 9.14
N PRO A 53 7.49 -6.48 7.99
CA PRO A 53 6.23 -5.86 7.69
C PRO A 53 5.07 -6.61 8.37
N PHE A 54 4.75 -6.27 9.62
CA PHE A 54 3.53 -6.76 10.25
C PHE A 54 2.28 -6.36 9.42
N MET A 55 2.32 -5.16 8.81
CA MET A 55 1.25 -4.61 7.96
C MET A 55 1.34 -4.98 6.47
N PHE A 56 2.42 -5.63 6.01
CA PHE A 56 2.67 -5.93 4.59
C PHE A 56 3.26 -7.34 4.47
N GLN A 57 2.46 -8.37 4.74
CA GLN A 57 2.93 -9.75 4.92
C GLN A 57 3.28 -10.51 3.63
N GLU A 58 3.55 -9.79 2.54
CA GLU A 58 3.86 -10.38 1.25
C GLU A 58 5.26 -11.00 1.21
N ALA A 59 5.52 -11.79 0.16
CA ALA A 59 6.83 -12.41 -0.03
C ALA A 59 7.95 -11.37 -0.17
N PHE A 60 7.67 -10.26 -0.89
CA PHE A 60 8.63 -9.26 -1.34
C PHE A 60 9.87 -9.92 -1.95
N ASP A 61 9.61 -10.78 -2.92
CA ASP A 61 10.59 -11.43 -3.78
C ASP A 61 10.52 -10.86 -5.21
N GLU A 62 11.35 -11.39 -6.10
CA GLU A 62 11.41 -10.96 -7.52
C GLU A 62 10.10 -11.19 -8.28
N ALA A 63 9.22 -12.06 -7.77
CA ALA A 63 7.91 -12.32 -8.35
C ALA A 63 6.84 -11.33 -7.85
N THR A 64 7.16 -10.47 -6.89
CA THR A 64 6.22 -9.48 -6.35
C THR A 64 5.84 -8.47 -7.42
N GLY A 65 4.55 -8.39 -7.72
CA GLY A 65 4.04 -7.54 -8.80
C GLY A 65 4.24 -6.05 -8.52
N VAL A 66 4.84 -5.35 -9.49
CA VAL A 66 5.04 -3.91 -9.51
C VAL A 66 4.48 -3.29 -10.78
N VAL A 67 4.16 -2.00 -10.71
CA VAL A 67 3.82 -1.13 -11.84
C VAL A 67 4.87 -0.04 -11.96
N SER A 68 5.18 0.38 -13.19
CA SER A 68 6.12 1.47 -13.44
C SER A 68 5.35 2.78 -13.55
N VAL A 69 5.58 3.71 -12.63
CA VAL A 69 5.04 5.07 -12.65
C VAL A 69 6.22 6.02 -12.86
N GLU A 70 6.30 6.65 -14.03
CA GLU A 70 7.40 7.58 -14.37
C GLU A 70 8.81 6.98 -14.17
N GLY A 71 8.95 5.66 -14.40
CA GLY A 71 10.22 4.93 -14.23
C GLY A 71 10.50 4.48 -12.79
N VAL A 72 9.61 4.77 -11.84
CA VAL A 72 9.68 4.29 -10.45
C VAL A 72 8.84 3.02 -10.33
N SER A 73 9.41 1.99 -9.70
CA SER A 73 8.69 0.76 -9.38
C SER A 73 7.80 0.98 -8.16
N VAL A 74 6.49 0.87 -8.35
CA VAL A 74 5.47 0.97 -7.31
C VAL A 74 4.80 -0.38 -7.16
N LEU A 75 4.45 -0.80 -5.93
CA LEU A 75 3.71 -2.03 -5.73
C LEU A 75 2.41 -2.06 -6.54
N LYS A 76 2.05 -3.23 -7.08
CA LYS A 76 0.80 -3.36 -7.84
C LYS A 76 -0.39 -2.89 -6.99
N PRO A 77 -1.42 -2.27 -7.61
CA PRO A 77 -2.57 -1.73 -6.88
C PRO A 77 -3.25 -2.73 -5.94
N ALA A 78 -3.36 -4.00 -6.31
CA ALA A 78 -3.96 -5.03 -5.44
C ALA A 78 -3.21 -5.24 -4.11
N LEU A 79 -1.86 -5.13 -4.10
CA LEU A 79 -1.08 -5.24 -2.85
C LEU A 79 -1.27 -4.02 -1.97
N LEU A 80 -1.29 -2.82 -2.58
CA LEU A 80 -1.57 -1.59 -1.86
C LEU A 80 -2.98 -1.61 -1.26
N LEU A 81 -3.95 -2.10 -2.02
CA LEU A 81 -5.33 -2.26 -1.58
C LEU A 81 -5.42 -3.25 -0.41
N ASN A 82 -4.75 -4.40 -0.51
CA ASN A 82 -4.71 -5.41 0.55
C ASN A 82 -4.12 -4.85 1.84
N ALA A 83 -3.03 -4.10 1.75
CA ALA A 83 -2.40 -3.46 2.89
C ALA A 83 -3.30 -2.41 3.53
N LYS A 84 -3.99 -1.58 2.73
CA LYS A 84 -4.94 -0.58 3.21
C LYS A 84 -6.15 -1.21 3.90
N CYS A 85 -6.72 -2.27 3.33
CA CYS A 85 -7.79 -3.03 3.98
C CYS A 85 -7.34 -3.61 5.32
N GLY A 86 -6.12 -4.16 5.38
CA GLY A 86 -5.53 -4.66 6.62
C GLY A 86 -5.28 -3.57 7.67
N SER A 87 -4.97 -2.34 7.26
CA SER A 87 -4.69 -1.25 8.19
C SER A 87 -5.94 -0.62 8.78
N VAL A 88 -7.03 -0.46 8.01
CA VAL A 88 -8.27 0.23 8.42
C VAL A 88 -8.80 -0.30 9.76
N GLY A 89 -8.90 -1.63 9.91
CA GLY A 89 -9.43 -2.26 11.12
C GLY A 89 -8.58 -2.04 12.37
N CYS A 90 -7.27 -1.83 12.20
CA CYS A 90 -6.31 -1.69 13.32
C CYS A 90 -5.99 -0.24 13.68
N ARG A 91 -6.44 0.77 12.91
CA ARG A 91 -6.15 2.18 13.22
C ARG A 91 -6.98 2.65 14.42
N SER A 92 -6.33 3.34 15.36
CA SER A 92 -6.96 3.87 16.58
C SER A 92 -7.68 5.21 16.41
N SER A 93 -7.40 5.97 15.33
CA SER A 93 -8.01 7.29 15.10
C SER A 93 -8.90 7.33 13.86
N GLU A 94 -10.05 7.99 14.00
CA GLU A 94 -11.01 8.18 12.90
C GLU A 94 -10.42 8.91 11.70
N GLY A 95 -9.54 9.90 11.95
CA GLY A 95 -8.86 10.63 10.88
C GLY A 95 -8.01 9.72 9.98
N LYS A 96 -7.23 8.80 10.58
CA LYS A 96 -6.43 7.83 9.82
C LYS A 96 -7.30 6.80 9.10
N ARG A 97 -8.39 6.33 9.75
CA ARG A 97 -9.37 5.43 9.10
C ARG A 97 -10.00 6.09 7.87
N ARG A 98 -10.41 7.36 7.96
CA ARG A 98 -10.95 8.11 6.83
C ARG A 98 -9.94 8.25 5.69
N SER A 99 -8.68 8.58 6.00
CA SER A 99 -7.64 8.66 4.98
C SER A 99 -7.38 7.32 4.29
N ASP A 100 -7.32 6.22 5.06
CA ASP A 100 -7.16 4.88 4.48
C ASP A 100 -8.38 4.48 3.63
N ALA A 101 -9.61 4.81 4.05
CA ALA A 101 -10.82 4.56 3.26
C ALA A 101 -10.83 5.35 1.93
N LEU A 102 -10.40 6.61 1.95
CA LEU A 102 -10.26 7.40 0.72
C LEU A 102 -9.18 6.84 -0.21
N ASP A 103 -8.07 6.32 0.34
CA ASP A 103 -7.04 5.66 -0.46
C ASP A 103 -7.57 4.37 -1.10
N VAL A 104 -8.38 3.59 -0.37
CA VAL A 104 -9.07 2.41 -0.91
C VAL A 104 -9.96 2.79 -2.09
N LEU A 105 -10.83 3.80 -1.94
CA LEU A 105 -11.69 4.26 -3.03
C LEU A 105 -10.88 4.76 -4.23
N PHE A 106 -9.79 5.48 -3.98
CA PHE A 106 -8.89 5.94 -5.04
C PHE A 106 -8.28 4.74 -5.80
N LEU A 107 -7.78 3.73 -5.09
CA LEU A 107 -7.21 2.53 -5.70
C LEU A 107 -8.24 1.76 -6.52
N LEU A 108 -9.48 1.61 -6.02
CA LEU A 108 -10.56 0.97 -6.76
C LEU A 108 -10.86 1.71 -8.07
N ARG A 109 -10.99 3.04 -8.01
CA ARG A 109 -11.22 3.88 -9.20
C ARG A 109 -10.07 3.80 -10.20
N PHE A 110 -8.83 3.78 -9.70
CA PHE A 110 -7.65 3.57 -10.54
C PHE A 110 -7.70 2.23 -11.26
N CYS A 111 -8.01 1.13 -10.54
CA CYS A 111 -8.14 -0.19 -11.14
C CYS A 111 -9.29 -0.28 -12.15
N VAL A 112 -10.42 0.41 -11.91
CA VAL A 112 -11.53 0.49 -12.87
C VAL A 112 -11.13 1.24 -14.13
N ALA A 113 -10.37 2.33 -14.00
CA ALA A 113 -9.86 3.09 -15.14
C ALA A 113 -8.76 2.35 -15.92
N HIS A 114 -8.06 1.41 -15.27
CA HIS A 114 -6.97 0.61 -15.83
C HIS A 114 -7.23 -0.89 -15.62
N PRO A 115 -8.10 -1.51 -16.44
CA PRO A 115 -8.61 -2.86 -16.21
C PRO A 115 -7.54 -3.95 -16.10
N GLU A 116 -6.33 -3.74 -16.60
CA GLU A 116 -5.18 -4.63 -16.42
C GLU A 116 -4.76 -4.79 -14.95
N TYR A 117 -5.09 -3.82 -14.08
CA TYR A 117 -4.76 -3.82 -12.66
C TYR A 117 -5.92 -4.16 -11.73
N LEU A 118 -7.07 -4.56 -12.27
CA LEU A 118 -8.19 -5.02 -11.45
C LEU A 118 -7.76 -6.21 -10.56
N PRO A 119 -8.11 -6.17 -9.26
CA PRO A 119 -7.73 -7.24 -8.34
C PRO A 119 -8.32 -8.59 -8.76
N LYS A 120 -7.49 -9.64 -8.67
CA LYS A 120 -7.90 -11.01 -8.88
C LYS A 120 -8.33 -11.67 -7.58
N ILE A 121 -8.97 -12.84 -7.71
CA ILE A 121 -9.31 -13.72 -6.60
C ILE A 121 -8.07 -13.97 -5.74
N GLY A 122 -8.21 -13.75 -4.44
CA GLY A 122 -7.16 -14.03 -3.46
C GLY A 122 -6.03 -13.00 -3.37
N GLU A 123 -5.99 -11.97 -4.22
CA GLU A 123 -4.94 -10.93 -4.13
C GLU A 123 -5.18 -9.93 -3.00
N VAL A 124 -6.42 -9.82 -2.51
CA VAL A 124 -6.82 -8.86 -1.48
C VAL A 124 -7.58 -9.57 -0.34
N PRO A 125 -6.95 -10.52 0.38
CA PRO A 125 -7.60 -11.30 1.43
C PRO A 125 -8.11 -10.46 2.61
N ASN A 126 -7.55 -9.27 2.84
CA ASN A 126 -8.00 -8.39 3.92
C ASN A 126 -9.30 -7.64 3.56
N ALA A 127 -9.73 -7.62 2.30
CA ALA A 127 -11.03 -7.05 1.91
C ALA A 127 -12.15 -8.06 2.21
N THR A 128 -12.45 -8.27 3.49
CA THR A 128 -13.54 -9.16 3.91
C THR A 128 -14.90 -8.50 3.72
N GLY A 129 -15.96 -9.31 3.59
CA GLY A 129 -17.34 -8.80 3.50
C GLY A 129 -17.73 -7.86 4.64
N GLU A 130 -17.31 -8.17 5.87
CA GLU A 130 -17.54 -7.32 7.05
C GLU A 130 -16.85 -5.96 6.93
N LEU A 131 -15.56 -5.96 6.57
CA LEU A 131 -14.80 -4.72 6.42
C LEU A 131 -15.38 -3.86 5.29
N VAL A 132 -15.63 -4.45 4.12
CA VAL A 132 -16.18 -3.72 2.97
C VAL A 132 -17.56 -3.18 3.28
N GLY A 133 -18.42 -3.96 3.94
CA GLY A 133 -19.73 -3.49 4.39
C GLY A 133 -19.63 -2.26 5.30
N ALA A 134 -18.76 -2.32 6.31
CA ALA A 134 -18.54 -1.19 7.21
C ALA A 134 -17.96 0.04 6.49
N LEU A 135 -17.04 -0.16 5.54
CA LEU A 135 -16.49 0.93 4.74
C LEU A 135 -17.54 1.58 3.85
N VAL A 136 -18.39 0.79 3.20
CA VAL A 136 -19.46 1.27 2.33
C VAL A 136 -20.52 2.02 3.14
N GLU A 137 -20.90 1.52 4.31
CA GLU A 137 -21.88 2.18 5.18
C GLU A 137 -21.40 3.56 5.64
N VAL A 138 -20.12 3.69 6.00
CA VAL A 138 -19.56 4.92 6.59
C VAL A 138 -19.07 5.90 5.53
N TYR A 139 -18.44 5.41 4.45
CA TYR A 139 -17.74 6.24 3.47
C TYR A 139 -18.33 6.14 2.05
N GLY A 140 -19.31 5.27 1.82
CA GLY A 140 -19.89 5.01 0.52
C GLY A 140 -18.97 4.20 -0.40
N GLY A 141 -19.23 4.28 -1.70
CA GLY A 141 -18.37 3.71 -2.73
C GLY A 141 -18.70 2.27 -3.14
N GLU A 142 -19.94 1.84 -2.91
CA GLU A 142 -20.43 0.51 -3.32
C GLU A 142 -20.20 0.24 -4.81
N GLU A 143 -20.48 1.24 -5.66
CA GLU A 143 -20.31 1.15 -7.10
C GLU A 143 -18.85 0.91 -7.49
N GLU A 144 -17.89 1.56 -6.83
CA GLU A 144 -16.46 1.35 -7.05
C GLU A 144 -15.99 -0.05 -6.70
N TRP A 145 -16.49 -0.62 -5.59
CA TRP A 145 -16.18 -2.00 -5.22
C TRP A 145 -16.71 -2.99 -6.26
N VAL A 146 -17.97 -2.85 -6.66
CA VAL A 146 -18.61 -3.73 -7.65
C VAL A 146 -17.94 -3.58 -9.02
N ALA A 147 -17.68 -2.35 -9.46
CA ALA A 147 -16.98 -2.08 -10.72
C ALA A 147 -15.55 -2.64 -10.72
N ALA A 148 -14.88 -2.66 -9.57
CA ALA A 148 -13.57 -3.27 -9.40
C ALA A 148 -13.61 -4.82 -9.35
N GLY A 149 -14.79 -5.44 -9.47
CA GLY A 149 -14.96 -6.89 -9.50
C GLY A 149 -15.12 -7.54 -8.12
N TYR A 150 -15.50 -6.76 -7.09
CA TYR A 150 -15.85 -7.29 -5.77
C TYR A 150 -17.31 -7.77 -5.73
N ASP A 151 -17.53 -9.00 -5.28
CA ASP A 151 -18.86 -9.57 -5.06
C ASP A 151 -19.27 -9.34 -3.61
N LEU A 152 -20.21 -8.40 -3.40
CA LEU A 152 -20.71 -8.03 -2.07
C LEU A 152 -21.39 -9.20 -1.32
N LYS A 153 -21.93 -10.19 -2.04
CA LYS A 153 -22.57 -11.36 -1.43
C LYS A 153 -21.56 -12.41 -1.00
N LYS A 154 -20.52 -12.63 -1.82
CA LYS A 154 -19.43 -13.57 -1.50
C LYS A 154 -18.40 -12.97 -0.56
N GLY A 155 -18.30 -11.65 -0.49
CA GLY A 155 -17.33 -10.95 0.34
C GLY A 155 -15.89 -11.09 -0.16
N CYS A 156 -15.70 -11.11 -1.49
CA CYS A 156 -14.39 -11.22 -2.12
C CYS A 156 -14.40 -10.75 -3.59
N PHE A 157 -13.19 -10.53 -4.14
CA PHE A 157 -13.00 -10.35 -5.58
C PHE A 157 -13.21 -11.66 -6.34
N ILE A 158 -13.81 -11.59 -7.54
CA ILE A 158 -14.22 -12.78 -8.33
C ILE A 158 -13.54 -12.91 -9.70
N ARG A 159 -12.61 -12.03 -10.03
CA ARG A 159 -11.87 -12.08 -11.30
C ARG A 159 -10.71 -13.08 -11.26
N GLU A 160 -10.52 -13.86 -12.32
CA GLU A 160 -9.39 -14.79 -12.49
C GLU A 160 -8.06 -14.10 -12.90
#